data_AF-A0AAD8UBV2-F1
#
_entry.id   AF-A0AAD8UBV2-F1
#
_cell.length_a   1.000
_cell.length_b   1.000
_cell.length_c   1.000
_cell.angle_alpha   90.00
_cell.angle_beta   90.00
_cell.angle_gamma   90.00
#
_symmetry.space_group_name_H-M   'P 1'
#
loop_
_entity.id
_entity.type
_entity.pdbx_description
1 polymer ?
#
loop_
_entity_poly.entity_id
_entity_poly.type
_entity_poly.pdbx_seq_one_letter_code
_entity_poly.pdbx_strand_id
1 'polypeptide(L)'
;MFCAASDDGIQGRSQHGNRGEFQREINNAKVLCIGAADPHGQVWPEVTDQNGLNYLFPGVDIKDVFEDDSHDSDTISEALGSQISDLVTRNGRTGSSVATALAAGLAALLIHCTKLGHYYTNAWKGLETRRKETIAQQFVDQIAIYEGMQNALDNLSSGSRSGTKYANPSKDFACAIQDLRQYDDQGGAANNLPQSLKPIATLCRNLCRI
;
A
#
# COMPACT_ATOMS: atom_id res chain seq x y z
N MET A 1 8.76 0.94 -10.45
CA MET A 1 7.96 2.18 -10.46
C MET A 1 6.49 1.81 -10.33
N PHE A 2 5.69 2.57 -9.59
CA PHE A 2 4.23 2.38 -9.53
C PHE A 2 3.55 3.35 -10.49
N CYS A 3 2.51 2.88 -11.19
CA CYS A 3 1.76 3.65 -12.17
C CYS A 3 0.27 3.38 -11.99
N ALA A 4 -0.53 4.42 -12.05
CA ALA A 4 -1.99 4.26 -12.12
C ALA A 4 -2.40 3.75 -13.49
N ALA A 5 -3.37 2.86 -13.51
CA ALA A 5 -4.13 2.58 -14.72
C ALA A 5 -4.96 3.80 -15.13
N SER A 6 -5.36 3.87 -16.40
CA SER A 6 -6.28 4.91 -16.85
C SER A 6 -7.70 4.59 -16.37
N ASP A 7 -8.45 5.63 -16.05
CA ASP A 7 -9.81 5.55 -15.50
C ASP A 7 -10.86 6.15 -16.47
N ASP A 8 -10.74 5.87 -17.77
CA ASP A 8 -11.60 6.42 -18.84
C ASP A 8 -12.75 5.46 -19.26
N GLY A 9 -12.91 4.38 -18.50
CA GLY A 9 -13.84 3.30 -18.78
C GLY A 9 -13.41 2.37 -19.92
N ILE A 10 -14.09 1.23 -20.01
CA ILE A 10 -13.84 0.21 -21.05
C ILE A 10 -14.01 0.79 -22.47
N GLN A 11 -14.84 1.83 -22.62
CA GLN A 11 -15.04 2.53 -23.90
C GLN A 11 -13.84 3.43 -24.27
N GLY A 12 -13.11 3.98 -23.29
CA GLY A 12 -11.89 4.76 -23.53
C GLY A 12 -10.80 3.98 -24.26
N ARG A 13 -10.76 2.66 -24.08
CA ARG A 13 -9.84 1.74 -24.80
C ARG A 13 -10.03 1.79 -26.32
N SER A 14 -11.26 2.03 -26.80
CA SER A 14 -11.53 2.15 -28.23
C SER A 14 -11.13 3.51 -28.81
N GLN A 15 -11.09 4.56 -27.98
CA GLN A 15 -10.72 5.92 -28.38
C GLN A 15 -9.22 6.15 -28.41
N HIS A 16 -8.45 5.44 -27.57
CA HIS A 16 -6.97 5.49 -27.58
C HIS A 16 -6.32 4.60 -28.65
N GLY A 17 -7.13 3.83 -29.40
CA GLY A 17 -6.63 2.89 -30.39
C GLY A 17 -5.73 1.82 -29.77
N ASN A 18 -4.89 1.17 -30.58
CA ASN A 18 -3.94 0.15 -30.09
C ASN A 18 -2.76 0.75 -29.28
N ARG A 19 -2.82 2.04 -28.90
CA ARG A 19 -1.85 2.70 -28.03
C ARG A 19 -2.29 2.41 -26.60
N GLY A 20 -1.54 1.55 -25.93
CA GLY A 20 -1.69 1.29 -24.51
C GLY A 20 -1.40 2.54 -23.68
N GLU A 21 -1.63 2.41 -22.38
CA GLU A 21 -1.43 3.50 -21.42
C GLU A 21 0.05 3.93 -21.39
N PHE A 22 0.31 5.21 -21.69
CA PHE A 22 1.63 5.74 -22.06
C PHE A 22 2.77 5.38 -21.11
N GLN A 23 2.51 5.26 -19.81
CA GLN A 23 3.55 4.94 -18.83
C GLN A 23 3.85 3.44 -18.72
N ARG A 24 2.90 2.59 -19.10
CA ARG A 24 3.05 1.13 -19.17
C ARG A 24 3.96 0.73 -20.34
N GLU A 25 3.78 1.38 -21.50
CA GLU A 25 4.54 1.10 -22.72
C GLU A 25 6.05 1.44 -22.60
N ILE A 26 6.44 2.31 -21.67
CA ILE A 26 7.85 2.74 -21.50
C ILE A 26 8.72 1.57 -21.04
N ASN A 27 8.24 0.71 -20.13
CA ASN A 27 8.94 -0.51 -19.72
C ASN A 27 8.02 -1.48 -18.96
N ASN A 28 7.33 -2.34 -19.70
CA ASN A 28 6.44 -3.38 -19.14
C ASN A 28 7.12 -4.28 -18.09
N ALA A 29 8.45 -4.37 -18.07
CA ALA A 29 9.20 -5.22 -17.15
C ALA A 29 9.58 -4.53 -15.82
N LYS A 30 9.35 -3.22 -15.66
CA LYS A 30 9.79 -2.46 -14.45
C LYS A 30 8.74 -1.50 -13.87
N VAL A 31 7.52 -1.55 -14.40
CA VAL A 31 6.39 -0.73 -13.95
C VAL A 31 5.29 -1.63 -13.42
N LEU A 32 4.86 -1.37 -12.19
CA LEU A 32 3.69 -2.00 -11.58
C LEU A 32 2.48 -1.11 -11.87
N CYS A 33 1.62 -1.55 -12.79
CA CYS A 33 0.36 -0.91 -13.11
C CYS A 33 -0.71 -1.31 -12.08
N ILE A 34 -1.29 -0.31 -11.43
CA ILE A 34 -2.22 -0.47 -10.30
C ILE A 34 -3.59 0.04 -10.73
N GLY A 35 -4.59 -0.82 -10.61
CA GLY A 35 -5.99 -0.44 -10.82
C GLY A 35 -6.74 -0.28 -9.50
N ALA A 36 -7.78 0.54 -9.51
CA ALA A 36 -8.71 0.65 -8.40
C ALA A 36 -9.64 -0.56 -8.30
N ALA A 37 -9.90 -0.96 -7.06
CA ALA A 37 -10.92 -1.94 -6.72
C ALA A 37 -11.79 -1.47 -5.56
N ASP A 38 -13.01 -2.00 -5.53
CA ASP A 38 -13.95 -1.84 -4.44
C ASP A 38 -13.50 -2.60 -3.17
N PRO A 39 -14.19 -2.41 -2.02
CA PRO A 39 -13.87 -3.14 -0.79
C PRO A 39 -13.99 -4.67 -0.88
N HIS A 40 -14.67 -5.18 -1.91
CA HIS A 40 -14.82 -6.61 -2.20
C HIS A 40 -13.75 -7.15 -3.15
N GLY A 41 -12.82 -6.29 -3.60
CA GLY A 41 -11.73 -6.64 -4.53
C GLY A 41 -12.15 -6.68 -5.99
N GLN A 42 -13.35 -6.21 -6.34
CA GLN A 42 -13.79 -6.10 -7.73
C GLN A 42 -13.16 -4.87 -8.36
N VAL A 43 -12.64 -5.03 -9.58
CA VAL A 43 -12.07 -3.92 -10.35
C VAL A 43 -13.14 -2.84 -10.59
N TRP A 44 -12.74 -1.59 -10.42
CA TRP A 44 -13.61 -0.44 -10.67
C TRP A 44 -13.93 -0.36 -12.18
N PRO A 45 -15.20 -0.21 -12.60
CA PRO A 45 -15.57 -0.26 -14.01
C PRO A 45 -14.92 0.80 -14.90
N GLU A 46 -14.51 1.92 -14.31
CA GLU A 46 -13.81 2.99 -15.03
C GLU A 46 -12.36 2.64 -15.38
N VAL A 47 -11.77 1.58 -14.82
CA VAL A 47 -10.42 1.16 -15.21
C VAL A 47 -10.41 0.69 -16.67
N THR A 48 -9.64 1.39 -17.51
CA THR A 48 -9.65 1.25 -18.98
C THR A 48 -9.12 -0.10 -19.47
N ASP A 49 -7.93 -0.54 -19.01
CA ASP A 49 -7.36 -1.85 -19.36
C ASP A 49 -7.26 -2.79 -18.14
N GLN A 50 -8.40 -3.40 -17.78
CA GLN A 50 -8.49 -4.31 -16.64
C GLN A 50 -7.61 -5.56 -16.75
N ASN A 51 -7.34 -6.02 -17.98
CA ASN A 51 -6.45 -7.16 -18.25
C ASN A 51 -4.97 -6.77 -18.15
N GLY A 52 -4.68 -5.46 -18.14
CA GLY A 52 -3.34 -4.92 -18.12
C GLY A 52 -2.75 -4.70 -16.72
N LEU A 53 -3.55 -4.93 -15.69
CA LEU A 53 -3.19 -4.58 -14.33
C LEU A 53 -2.23 -5.62 -13.75
N ASN A 54 -1.21 -5.15 -13.02
CA ASN A 54 -0.38 -6.03 -12.21
C ASN A 54 -1.08 -6.35 -10.89
N TYR A 55 -1.66 -5.33 -10.26
CA TYR A 55 -2.37 -5.46 -8.99
C TYR A 55 -3.60 -4.55 -8.94
N LEU A 56 -4.59 -4.99 -8.16
CA LEU A 56 -5.70 -4.18 -7.70
C LEU A 56 -5.46 -3.76 -6.25
N PHE A 57 -5.71 -2.50 -5.96
CA PHE A 57 -5.68 -1.93 -4.60
C PHE A 57 -7.00 -1.24 -4.29
N PRO A 58 -7.38 -1.09 -3.01
CA PRO A 58 -8.50 -0.25 -2.62
C PRO A 58 -8.39 1.12 -3.29
N GLY A 59 -9.41 1.53 -4.01
CA GLY A 59 -9.41 2.80 -4.73
C GLY A 59 -10.79 3.33 -5.04
N VAL A 60 -11.84 2.76 -4.44
CA VAL A 60 -13.23 3.21 -4.57
C VAL A 60 -13.71 3.68 -3.21
N ASP A 61 -14.29 4.87 -3.18
CA ASP A 61 -14.87 5.55 -2.02
C ASP A 61 -13.92 5.61 -0.82
N ILE A 62 -12.65 5.93 -1.09
CA ILE A 62 -11.62 6.05 -0.05
C ILE A 62 -11.82 7.37 0.69
N LYS A 63 -12.17 7.28 1.97
CA LYS A 63 -12.38 8.46 2.82
C LYS A 63 -11.05 9.14 3.15
N ASP A 64 -11.03 10.47 3.07
CA ASP A 64 -9.90 11.25 3.55
C ASP A 64 -9.85 11.22 5.09
N VAL A 65 -8.65 11.12 5.65
CA VAL A 65 -8.41 11.02 7.12
C VAL A 65 -8.53 12.38 7.82
N PHE A 66 -8.76 13.47 7.07
CA PHE A 66 -8.67 14.84 7.56
C PHE A 66 -9.99 15.43 8.11
N GLU A 67 -11.10 14.67 8.17
CA GLU A 67 -12.41 15.26 8.47
C GLU A 67 -13.00 14.98 9.86
N ASP A 68 -12.36 14.22 10.76
CA ASP A 68 -13.03 13.81 12.01
C ASP A 68 -12.62 14.55 13.29
N ASP A 69 -11.81 15.61 13.20
CA ASP A 69 -11.50 16.45 14.36
C ASP A 69 -11.81 17.93 14.09
N SER A 70 -12.81 18.42 14.82
CA SER A 70 -13.14 19.82 15.14
C SER A 70 -14.00 20.65 14.17
N HIS A 71 -15.17 21.03 14.70
CA HIS A 71 -15.66 22.42 14.80
C HIS A 71 -14.91 23.49 13.98
N ASP A 72 -15.68 24.26 13.21
CA ASP A 72 -15.32 25.56 12.62
C ASP A 72 -14.09 25.56 11.70
N SER A 73 -14.29 25.29 10.41
CA SER A 73 -13.28 25.56 9.37
C SER A 73 -13.92 26.23 8.15
N ASP A 74 -14.46 27.42 8.35
CA ASP A 74 -14.69 28.40 7.26
C ASP A 74 -13.37 29.01 6.75
N THR A 75 -12.22 28.70 7.36
CA THR A 75 -10.95 29.40 7.12
C THR A 75 -9.90 28.65 6.29
N ILE A 76 -10.02 27.33 6.10
CA ILE A 76 -9.07 26.58 5.22
C ILE A 76 -9.50 26.65 3.74
N SER A 77 -10.80 26.87 3.48
CA SER A 77 -11.36 26.98 2.12
C SER A 77 -10.83 28.20 1.35
N GLU A 78 -10.43 29.28 2.05
CA GLU A 78 -9.92 30.50 1.40
C GLU A 78 -8.44 30.42 0.99
N ALA A 79 -7.64 29.55 1.60
CA ALA A 79 -6.19 29.44 1.34
C ALA A 79 -5.84 28.45 0.22
N LEU A 80 -6.66 27.40 0.03
CA LEU A 80 -6.53 26.45 -1.07
C LEU A 80 -7.74 26.62 -1.99
N GLY A 81 -7.56 27.47 -3.01
CA GLY A 81 -8.63 27.92 -3.91
C GLY A 81 -9.62 26.83 -4.33
N SER A 82 -10.86 27.26 -4.54
CA SER A 82 -12.10 26.57 -4.96
C SER A 82 -11.98 25.29 -5.82
N GLN A 83 -10.88 25.03 -6.50
CA GLN A 83 -10.65 23.83 -7.31
C GLN A 83 -10.31 22.57 -6.47
N ILE A 84 -9.85 22.71 -5.22
CA ILE A 84 -9.57 21.54 -4.35
C ILE A 84 -10.81 21.14 -3.55
N SER A 85 -11.75 22.05 -3.31
CA SER A 85 -12.98 21.75 -2.56
C SER A 85 -13.87 20.72 -3.24
N ASP A 86 -13.81 20.57 -4.58
CA ASP A 86 -14.51 19.50 -5.31
C ASP A 86 -13.83 18.14 -5.16
N LEU A 87 -12.50 18.13 -4.98
CA LEU A 87 -11.70 16.93 -4.69
C LEU A 87 -11.80 16.49 -3.22
N VAL A 88 -12.23 17.39 -2.35
CA VAL A 88 -12.52 17.17 -0.92
C VAL A 88 -14.04 17.15 -0.75
N THR A 89 -14.72 16.39 -1.61
CA THR A 89 -16.13 16.08 -1.36
C THR A 89 -16.18 14.97 -0.33
N ARG A 90 -17.05 15.15 0.66
CA ARG A 90 -17.50 14.22 1.72
C ARG A 90 -17.84 12.78 1.25
N ASN A 91 -17.75 12.53 -0.06
CA ASN A 91 -18.11 11.31 -0.77
C ASN A 91 -16.93 10.35 -0.98
N GLY A 92 -15.71 10.70 -0.53
CA GLY A 92 -14.53 9.86 -0.70
C GLY A 92 -13.92 9.97 -2.09
N ARG A 93 -12.64 9.65 -2.21
CA ARG A 93 -11.88 9.70 -3.46
C ARG A 93 -11.92 8.33 -4.12
N THR A 94 -12.23 8.34 -5.41
CA THR A 94 -12.23 7.14 -6.26
C THR A 94 -11.27 7.32 -7.41
N GLY A 95 -10.44 6.32 -7.69
CA GLY A 95 -9.52 6.31 -8.81
C GLY A 95 -8.34 5.37 -8.64
N SER A 96 -7.79 4.90 -9.77
CA SER A 96 -6.53 4.16 -9.84
C SER A 96 -5.35 4.99 -9.34
N SER A 97 -5.46 6.33 -9.37
CA SER A 97 -4.51 7.24 -8.71
C SER A 97 -4.47 7.05 -7.19
N VAL A 98 -5.63 6.91 -6.54
CA VAL A 98 -5.75 6.63 -5.10
C VAL A 98 -5.18 5.25 -4.78
N ALA A 99 -5.57 4.25 -5.56
CA ALA A 99 -5.05 2.89 -5.44
C ALA A 99 -3.52 2.83 -5.56
N THR A 100 -2.96 3.59 -6.50
CA THR A 100 -1.50 3.70 -6.71
C THR A 100 -0.79 4.38 -5.54
N ALA A 101 -1.37 5.44 -4.97
CA ALA A 101 -0.82 6.10 -3.79
C ALA A 101 -0.76 5.14 -2.60
N LEU A 102 -1.81 4.35 -2.38
CA LEU A 102 -1.85 3.32 -1.34
C LEU A 102 -0.82 2.20 -1.60
N ALA A 103 -0.68 1.74 -2.84
CA ALA A 103 0.32 0.76 -3.22
C ALA A 103 1.76 1.28 -2.98
N ALA A 104 2.04 2.53 -3.34
CA ALA A 104 3.33 3.16 -3.11
C ALA A 104 3.60 3.37 -1.61
N GLY A 105 2.60 3.79 -0.85
CA GLY A 105 2.68 3.93 0.62
C GLY A 105 2.96 2.60 1.31
N LEU A 106 2.26 1.53 0.88
CA LEU A 106 2.55 0.17 1.35
C LEU A 106 3.99 -0.20 1.02
N ALA A 107 4.45 -0.04 -0.22
CA ALA A 107 5.81 -0.36 -0.62
C ALA A 107 6.87 0.36 0.24
N ALA A 108 6.66 1.64 0.54
CA ALA A 108 7.54 2.39 1.44
C ALA A 108 7.54 1.79 2.86
N LEU A 109 6.36 1.46 3.40
CA LEU A 109 6.22 0.80 4.69
C LEU A 109 6.99 -0.54 4.72
N LEU A 110 6.86 -1.37 3.69
CA LEU A 110 7.56 -2.65 3.59
C LEU A 110 9.08 -2.47 3.63
N ILE A 111 9.61 -1.53 2.86
CA ILE A 111 11.05 -1.20 2.84
C ILE A 111 11.51 -0.74 4.22
N HIS A 112 10.77 0.17 4.87
CA HIS A 112 11.12 0.70 6.17
C HIS A 112 11.06 -0.34 7.28
N CYS A 113 10.00 -1.16 7.34
CA CYS A 113 9.90 -2.25 8.30
C CYS A 113 11.06 -3.24 8.16
N THR A 114 11.45 -3.58 6.92
CA THR A 114 12.55 -4.51 6.67
C THR A 114 13.89 -3.93 7.13
N LYS A 115 14.17 -2.66 6.81
CA LYS A 115 15.36 -1.93 7.30
C LYS A 115 15.40 -1.86 8.83
N LEU A 116 14.28 -1.53 9.44
CA LEU A 116 14.17 -1.40 10.89
C LEU A 116 14.38 -2.75 11.59
N GLY A 117 13.76 -3.82 11.10
CA GLY A 117 13.97 -5.16 11.65
C GLY A 117 15.41 -5.66 11.49
N HIS A 118 16.09 -5.29 10.39
CA HIS A 118 17.53 -5.57 10.24
C HIS A 118 18.38 -4.77 11.25
N TYR A 119 18.11 -3.48 11.42
CA TYR A 119 18.80 -2.64 12.41
C TYR A 119 18.67 -3.25 13.82
N TYR A 120 17.45 -3.60 14.23
CA TYR A 120 17.22 -4.21 15.53
C TYR A 120 17.89 -5.59 15.67
N THR A 121 17.88 -6.40 14.61
CA THR A 121 18.61 -7.69 14.58
C THR A 121 20.10 -7.49 14.90
N ASN A 122 20.72 -6.41 14.40
CA ASN A 122 22.13 -6.13 14.62
C ASN A 122 22.41 -5.41 15.94
N ALA A 123 21.52 -4.53 16.38
CA ALA A 123 21.67 -3.73 17.60
C ALA A 123 21.38 -4.54 18.86
N TRP A 124 20.42 -5.48 18.81
CA TRP A 124 20.09 -6.38 19.92
C TRP A 124 20.83 -7.72 19.79
N LYS A 125 22.13 -7.73 20.07
CA LYS A 125 22.94 -8.97 20.22
C LYS A 125 22.79 -9.60 21.62
N GLY A 126 21.59 -9.55 22.21
CA GLY A 126 21.30 -10.04 23.56
C GLY A 126 20.30 -11.18 23.56
N LEU A 127 20.77 -12.36 23.99
CA LEU A 127 20.07 -13.65 24.16
C LEU A 127 19.62 -14.40 22.88
N GLU A 128 20.17 -15.61 22.78
CA GLU A 128 19.96 -16.71 21.84
C GLU A 128 18.49 -17.08 21.48
N THR A 129 17.48 -16.43 22.04
CA THR A 129 16.07 -16.86 21.98
C THR A 129 15.25 -16.32 20.80
N ARG A 130 15.79 -15.45 19.93
CA ARG A 130 15.01 -14.80 18.84
C ARG A 130 15.46 -15.09 17.40
N ARG A 131 16.13 -16.22 17.11
CA ARG A 131 16.50 -16.61 15.72
C ARG A 131 15.32 -16.63 14.73
N LYS A 132 14.08 -16.82 15.20
CA LYS A 132 12.88 -16.79 14.35
C LYS A 132 12.50 -15.39 13.85
N GLU A 133 13.11 -14.32 14.36
CA GLU A 133 12.77 -12.91 14.07
C GLU A 133 13.93 -12.14 13.41
N THR A 134 15.02 -12.83 13.09
CA THR A 134 16.22 -12.25 12.49
C THR A 134 15.96 -11.86 11.04
N ILE A 135 16.20 -10.59 10.69
CA ILE A 135 16.16 -10.10 9.31
C ILE A 135 17.58 -9.95 8.79
N ALA A 136 17.92 -10.70 7.74
CA ALA A 136 19.20 -10.61 7.05
C ALA A 136 19.26 -9.38 6.11
N GLN A 137 20.46 -8.83 5.90
CA GLN A 137 20.70 -7.71 4.97
C GLN A 137 20.21 -8.02 3.54
N GLN A 138 20.32 -9.27 3.10
CA GLN A 138 19.82 -9.70 1.80
C GLN A 138 18.34 -9.35 1.58
N PHE A 139 17.49 -9.46 2.61
CA PHE A 139 16.07 -9.10 2.50
C PHE A 139 15.88 -7.59 2.33
N VAL A 140 16.73 -6.77 2.97
CA VAL A 140 16.73 -5.31 2.83
C VAL A 140 17.06 -4.91 1.40
N ASP A 141 18.05 -5.57 0.80
CA ASP A 141 18.48 -5.29 -0.58
C ASP A 141 17.43 -5.78 -1.59
N GLN A 142 16.83 -6.94 -1.34
CA GLN A 142 15.82 -7.53 -2.21
C GLN A 142 14.51 -6.74 -2.22
N ILE A 143 13.99 -6.31 -1.06
CA ILE A 143 12.69 -5.60 -1.02
C ILE A 143 12.72 -4.26 -1.76
N ALA A 144 13.89 -3.65 -1.90
CA ALA A 144 14.06 -2.36 -2.57
C ALA A 144 14.09 -2.47 -4.11
N ILE A 145 14.30 -3.66 -4.68
CA ILE A 145 14.31 -3.87 -6.13
C ILE A 145 12.93 -4.31 -6.64
N TYR A 146 12.69 -4.10 -7.94
CA TYR A 146 11.41 -4.40 -8.58
C TYR A 146 10.91 -5.83 -8.32
N GLU A 147 11.75 -6.84 -8.56
CA GLU A 147 11.37 -8.25 -8.40
C GLU A 147 11.03 -8.59 -6.95
N GLY A 148 11.79 -8.08 -5.98
CA GLY A 148 11.51 -8.32 -4.57
C GLY A 148 10.23 -7.65 -4.10
N MET A 149 9.98 -6.41 -4.55
CA MET A 149 8.70 -5.74 -4.28
C MET A 149 7.53 -6.45 -4.96
N GLN A 150 7.69 -6.92 -6.19
CA GLN A 150 6.68 -7.71 -6.90
C GLN A 150 6.36 -9.01 -6.14
N ASN A 151 7.38 -9.75 -5.72
CA ASN A 151 7.21 -10.98 -4.92
C ASN A 151 6.51 -10.70 -3.58
N ALA A 152 6.86 -9.60 -2.92
CA ALA A 152 6.20 -9.17 -1.68
C ALA A 152 4.71 -8.88 -1.90
N LEU A 153 4.38 -8.11 -2.94
CA LEU A 153 2.99 -7.81 -3.29
C LEU A 153 2.22 -9.07 -3.73
N ASP A 154 2.87 -9.99 -4.43
CA ASP A 154 2.30 -11.30 -4.77
C ASP A 154 1.93 -12.11 -3.52
N ASN A 155 2.78 -12.05 -2.48
CA ASN A 155 2.53 -12.74 -1.21
C ASN A 155 1.39 -12.10 -0.41
N LEU A 156 1.22 -10.79 -0.49
CA LEU A 156 0.16 -10.01 0.16
C LEU A 156 -1.14 -9.95 -0.66
N SER A 157 -1.10 -10.44 -1.90
CA SER A 157 -2.27 -10.44 -2.77
C SER A 157 -2.99 -11.77 -2.69
N SER A 158 -4.31 -11.69 -2.59
CA SER A 158 -5.19 -12.84 -2.81
C SER A 158 -5.76 -12.79 -4.22
N GLY A 159 -6.15 -13.95 -4.77
CA GLY A 159 -6.85 -13.97 -6.05
C GLY A 159 -8.17 -13.19 -5.94
N SER A 160 -8.39 -12.20 -6.79
CA SER A 160 -9.69 -11.55 -6.93
C SER A 160 -10.67 -12.45 -7.69
N ARG A 161 -11.97 -12.17 -7.54
CA ARG A 161 -13.04 -12.74 -8.38
C ARG A 161 -12.83 -12.49 -9.87
N SER A 162 -12.09 -11.44 -10.25
CA SER A 162 -11.74 -11.12 -11.65
C SER A 162 -10.52 -11.87 -12.20
N GLY A 163 -9.82 -12.66 -11.37
CA GLY A 163 -8.57 -13.32 -11.75
C GLY A 163 -7.31 -12.44 -11.60
N THR A 164 -7.47 -11.12 -11.44
CA THR A 164 -6.37 -10.19 -11.10
C THR A 164 -6.00 -10.30 -9.62
N LYS A 165 -4.72 -10.11 -9.28
CA LYS A 165 -4.25 -10.13 -7.89
C LYS A 165 -4.76 -8.89 -7.15
N TYR A 166 -5.52 -9.08 -6.07
CA TYR A 166 -6.01 -8.01 -5.21
C TYR A 166 -5.25 -8.00 -3.90
N ALA A 167 -4.55 -6.90 -3.65
CA ALA A 167 -3.81 -6.66 -2.42
C ALA A 167 -4.71 -5.92 -1.43
N ASN A 168 -5.24 -6.65 -0.43
CA ASN A 168 -5.92 -6.03 0.71
C ASN A 168 -5.10 -6.26 1.98
N PRO A 169 -4.08 -5.42 2.21
CA PRO A 169 -3.17 -5.59 3.34
C PRO A 169 -3.89 -5.45 4.69
N SER A 170 -5.08 -4.85 4.76
CA SER A 170 -5.77 -4.66 6.04
C SER A 170 -6.00 -5.96 6.83
N LYS A 171 -6.24 -7.08 6.12
CA LYS A 171 -6.40 -8.40 6.76
C LYS A 171 -5.07 -8.95 7.28
N ASP A 172 -4.02 -8.89 6.47
CA ASP A 172 -2.70 -9.42 6.83
C ASP A 172 -2.01 -8.59 7.91
N PHE A 173 -2.36 -7.31 7.99
CA PHE A 173 -1.82 -6.37 8.96
C PHE A 173 -2.72 -6.24 10.20
N ALA A 174 -3.91 -6.84 10.25
CA ALA A 174 -4.83 -6.71 11.38
C ALA A 174 -4.17 -7.11 12.72
N CYS A 175 -3.44 -8.23 12.74
CA CYS A 175 -2.70 -8.68 13.92
C CYS A 175 -1.56 -7.70 14.29
N ALA A 176 -0.81 -7.23 13.31
CA ALA A 176 0.29 -6.27 13.55
C ALA A 176 -0.23 -4.92 14.05
N ILE A 177 -1.36 -4.45 13.52
CA ILE A 177 -2.06 -3.23 13.95
C ILE A 177 -2.57 -3.40 15.38
N GLN A 178 -3.14 -4.56 15.72
CA GLN A 178 -3.60 -4.83 17.09
C GLN A 178 -2.45 -4.86 18.08
N ASP A 179 -1.33 -5.51 17.75
CA ASP A 179 -0.13 -5.53 18.58
C ASP A 179 0.47 -4.12 18.74
N LEU A 180 0.42 -3.28 17.70
CA LEU A 180 0.86 -1.87 17.77
C LEU A 180 -0.05 -1.01 18.66
N ARG A 181 -1.38 -1.17 18.56
CA ARG A 181 -2.32 -0.46 19.44
C ARG A 181 -2.08 -0.78 20.92
N GLN A 182 -1.89 -2.06 21.23
CA GLN A 182 -1.57 -2.49 22.60
C GLN A 182 -0.24 -1.91 23.10
N TYR A 183 0.73 -1.71 22.21
CA TYR A 183 2.00 -1.07 22.55
C TYR A 183 1.83 0.42 22.85
N ASP A 184 1.02 1.14 22.07
CA ASP A 184 0.73 2.55 22.31
C ASP A 184 -0.03 2.74 23.64
N ASP A 185 -1.00 1.87 23.94
CA ASP A 185 -1.72 1.85 25.22
C ASP A 185 -0.79 1.65 26.43
N GLN A 186 0.39 1.03 26.22
CA GLN A 186 1.42 0.81 27.25
C GLN A 186 2.44 1.96 27.36
N GLY A 187 2.17 3.10 26.70
CA GLY A 187 3.00 4.31 26.79
C GLY A 187 4.00 4.49 25.65
N GLY A 188 3.95 3.63 24.62
CA GLY A 188 4.62 3.80 23.34
C GLY A 188 6.14 4.04 23.42
N ALA A 189 6.67 4.69 22.38
CA ALA A 189 8.10 5.02 22.26
C ALA A 189 8.59 6.09 23.26
N ALA A 190 7.68 6.86 23.86
CA ALA A 190 8.02 7.90 24.82
C ALA A 190 8.51 7.33 26.16
N ASN A 191 8.10 6.10 26.51
CA ASN A 191 8.41 5.49 27.80
C ASN A 191 9.21 4.18 27.69
N ASN A 192 9.28 3.54 26.52
CA ASN A 192 10.04 2.30 26.30
C ASN A 192 10.51 2.19 24.84
N LEU A 193 11.69 1.60 24.57
CA LEU A 193 11.90 0.98 23.25
C LEU A 193 11.01 -0.26 23.16
N PRO A 194 10.44 -0.60 21.99
CA PRO A 194 9.61 -1.78 21.86
C PRO A 194 10.42 -3.01 22.27
N GLN A 195 9.99 -3.66 23.36
CA GLN A 195 10.69 -4.84 23.90
C GLN A 195 10.64 -6.03 22.94
N SER A 196 9.84 -5.93 21.87
CA SER A 196 9.55 -6.99 20.92
C SER A 196 9.53 -6.44 19.50
N LEU A 197 10.19 -7.15 18.59
CA LEU A 197 10.09 -6.90 17.14
C LEU A 197 8.87 -7.54 16.52
N LYS A 198 8.00 -8.17 17.33
CA LYS A 198 6.90 -9.01 16.84
C LYS A 198 6.04 -8.33 15.77
N PRO A 199 5.65 -7.04 15.84
CA PRO A 199 4.89 -6.41 14.75
C PRO A 199 5.70 -6.35 13.45
N ILE A 200 6.96 -5.89 13.51
CA ILE A 200 7.88 -5.78 12.37
C ILE A 200 8.19 -7.17 11.80
N ALA A 201 8.49 -8.14 12.67
CA ALA A 201 8.77 -9.52 12.32
C ALA A 201 7.55 -10.21 11.71
N THR A 202 6.33 -9.91 12.16
CA THR A 202 5.09 -10.42 11.57
C THR A 202 4.90 -9.85 10.17
N LEU A 203 5.12 -8.55 10.01
CA LEU A 203 5.07 -7.87 8.73
C LEU A 203 6.08 -8.46 7.74
N CYS A 204 7.33 -8.64 8.17
CA CYS A 204 8.38 -9.23 7.34
C CYS A 204 8.18 -10.74 7.08
N ARG A 205 7.61 -11.51 8.03
CA ARG A 205 7.23 -12.91 7.78
C ARG A 205 6.13 -13.01 6.72
N ASN A 206 5.15 -12.12 6.76
CA ASN A 206 4.09 -12.07 5.75
C ASN A 206 4.65 -11.73 4.37
N LEU A 207 5.72 -10.91 4.31
CA LEU A 207 6.42 -10.58 3.06
C LEU A 207 7.27 -11.73 2.51
N CYS A 208 7.99 -12.43 3.38
CA CYS A 208 9.04 -13.37 3.00
C CYS A 208 8.64 -14.84 3.11
N ARG A 209 7.45 -15.16 3.67
CA ARG A 209 7.01 -16.55 4.01
C ARG A 209 8.11 -17.36 4.73
N ILE A 210 8.77 -16.75 5.71
CA ILE A 210 9.77 -17.40 6.59
C ILE A 210 9.08 -18.01 7.80
#